data_AF-A0A8T3SGS1-F1
#
_entry.id   AF-A0A8T3SGS1-F1
#
_cell.length_a   1.000
_cell.length_b   1.000
_cell.length_c   1.000
_cell.angle_alpha   90.00
_cell.angle_beta   90.00
_cell.angle_gamma   90.00
#
_symmetry.space_group_name_H-M   'P 1'
#
loop_
_entity.id
_entity.type
_entity.pdbx_description
1 polymer ?
#
loop_
_entity_poly.entity_id
_entity_poly.type
_entity_poly.pdbx_seq_one_letter_code
_entity_poly.pdbx_strand_id
1 'polypeptide(L)'
;MTIKDKGLAAYQIRNELKEAARLLMKDQTAAEWLDMNEPPKSLRSLIQKAYNRNFVGDNTWEYVIESAQRTRKEVDAALELTRINHGPKL
;
A
#
# COMPACT_ATOMS: atom_id res chain seq x y z
N MET A 1 19.34 -10.70 -0.27
CA MET A 1 18.11 -10.07 0.26
C MET A 1 16.93 -10.95 -0.10
N THR A 2 16.18 -11.44 0.89
CA THR A 2 15.06 -12.38 0.70
C THR A 2 13.79 -11.66 0.23
N ILE A 3 12.77 -12.41 -0.24
CA ILE A 3 11.46 -11.80 -0.60
C ILE A 3 10.77 -11.18 0.61
N LYS A 4 10.97 -11.78 1.79
CA LYS A 4 10.52 -11.22 3.06
C LYS A 4 11.16 -9.87 3.35
N ASP A 5 12.48 -9.75 3.19
CA ASP A 5 13.19 -8.47 3.40
C ASP A 5 12.69 -7.40 2.42
N LYS A 6 12.47 -7.77 1.15
CA LYS A 6 11.87 -6.89 0.14
C LYS A 6 10.46 -6.44 0.54
N GLY A 7 9.63 -7.36 1.03
CA GLY A 7 8.27 -7.05 1.48
C GLY A 7 8.22 -6.13 2.69
N LEU A 8 9.10 -6.36 3.67
CA LEU A 8 9.25 -5.48 4.83
C LEU A 8 9.70 -4.08 4.43
N ALA A 9 10.73 -3.97 3.58
CA ALA A 9 11.22 -2.69 3.10
C ALA A 9 10.16 -1.92 2.30
N ALA A 10 9.46 -2.58 1.38
CA ALA A 10 8.39 -1.96 0.59
C ALA A 10 7.23 -1.47 1.46
N TYR A 11 6.87 -2.25 2.49
CA TYR A 11 5.86 -1.86 3.48
C TYR A 11 6.29 -0.61 4.27
N GLN A 12 7.51 -0.59 4.79
CA GLN A 12 8.05 0.53 5.57
C GLN A 12 8.09 1.81 4.74
N ILE A 13 8.74 1.76 3.58
CA ILE A 13 8.88 2.91 2.68
C ILE A 13 7.51 3.50 2.33
N ARG A 14 6.51 2.68 2.01
CA ARG A 14 5.18 3.20 1.68
C ARG A 14 4.55 3.94 2.86
N ASN A 15 4.64 3.38 4.07
CA ASN A 15 3.99 3.98 5.22
C ASN A 15 4.67 5.29 5.61
N GLU A 16 6.01 5.32 5.59
CA GLU A 16 6.81 6.54 5.80
C GLU A 16 6.44 7.61 4.78
N LEU A 17 6.33 7.26 3.49
CA LEU A 17 5.92 8.20 2.44
C LEU A 17 4.49 8.71 2.64
N LYS A 18 3.56 7.89 3.13
CA LYS A 18 2.19 8.33 3.43
C LYS A 18 2.14 9.32 4.59
N GLU A 19 2.88 9.03 5.65
CA GLU A 19 2.97 9.91 6.81
C GLU A 19 3.63 11.24 6.42
N ALA A 20 4.77 11.18 5.72
CA ALA A 20 5.45 12.38 5.22
C ALA A 20 4.55 13.21 4.27
N ALA A 21 3.81 12.55 3.37
CA ALA A 21 2.89 13.24 2.48
C ALA A 21 1.79 13.98 3.26
N ARG A 22 1.20 13.36 4.30
CA ARG A 22 0.17 13.99 5.13
C ARG A 22 0.70 15.20 5.88
N LEU A 23 1.91 15.10 6.44
CA LEU A 23 2.57 16.23 7.11
C LEU A 23 2.81 17.41 6.16
N LEU A 24 3.03 17.14 4.87
CA LEU A 24 3.28 18.14 3.84
C LEU A 24 2.00 18.66 3.15
N MET A 25 0.82 18.11 3.46
CA MET A 25 -0.43 18.56 2.85
C MET A 25 -0.73 20.02 3.24
N LYS A 26 -1.04 20.87 2.26
CA LYS A 26 -1.46 22.26 2.54
C LYS A 26 -2.80 22.30 3.29
N ASP A 27 -3.70 21.38 2.97
CA ASP A 27 -4.99 21.22 3.64
C ASP A 27 -4.83 20.26 4.84
N GLN A 28 -4.68 20.84 6.03
CA GLN A 28 -4.46 20.09 7.26
C GLN A 28 -5.73 19.39 7.76
N THR A 29 -6.91 19.97 7.51
CA THR A 29 -8.19 19.33 7.87
C THR A 29 -8.40 18.05 7.06
N ALA A 30 -8.06 18.06 5.76
CA ALA A 30 -8.08 16.85 4.96
C ALA A 30 -7.03 15.82 5.42
N ALA A 31 -5.84 16.25 5.84
CA ALA A 31 -4.80 15.36 6.38
C ALA A 31 -5.27 14.65 7.66
N GLU A 32 -5.81 15.40 8.62
CA GLU A 32 -6.37 14.85 9.87
C GLU A 32 -7.51 13.86 9.60
N TRP A 33 -8.40 14.19 8.65
CA TRP A 33 -9.48 13.29 8.25
C TRP A 33 -8.91 11.97 7.70
N LEU A 34 -7.85 12.02 6.88
CA LEU A 34 -7.19 10.83 6.34
C LEU A 34 -6.49 10.00 7.42
N ASP A 35 -5.93 10.63 8.45
CA ASP A 35 -5.33 9.93 9.59
C ASP A 35 -6.38 9.16 10.39
N MET A 36 -7.53 9.78 10.65
CA MET A 36 -8.62 9.18 11.41
C MET A 36 -9.35 8.08 10.64
N ASN A 37 -9.66 8.33 9.36
CA ASN A 37 -10.57 7.48 8.59
C ASN A 37 -9.85 6.47 7.68
N GLU A 38 -8.61 6.76 7.28
CA GLU A 38 -7.88 5.93 6.33
C GLU A 38 -6.41 5.68 6.74
N PRO A 39 -6.15 5.20 7.97
CA PRO A 39 -4.78 4.96 8.43
C PRO A 39 -4.03 3.95 7.54
N PRO A 40 -2.69 4.04 7.47
CA PRO A 40 -1.90 3.00 6.82
C PRO A 40 -2.24 1.62 7.40
N LYS A 41 -2.42 0.63 6.51
CA LYS A 41 -2.72 -0.73 6.96
C LYS A 41 -1.51 -1.26 7.72
N SER A 42 -1.73 -1.91 8.86
CA SER A 42 -0.66 -2.61 9.57
C SER A 42 -0.15 -3.82 8.78
N LEU A 43 1.12 -4.17 8.98
CA LEU A 43 1.71 -5.37 8.37
C LEU A 43 0.90 -6.63 8.70
N ARG A 44 0.44 -6.77 9.95
CA ARG A 44 -0.44 -7.87 10.38
C ARG A 44 -1.72 -7.94 9.56
N SER A 45 -2.37 -6.80 9.30
CA SER A 45 -3.58 -6.75 8.47
C SER A 45 -3.31 -7.16 7.03
N LEU A 46 -2.16 -6.76 6.47
CA LEU A 46 -1.75 -7.15 5.11
C LEU A 46 -1.50 -8.66 5.01
N ILE A 47 -0.75 -9.21 5.97
CA ILE A 47 -0.48 -10.66 6.05
C ILE A 47 -1.78 -11.44 6.21
N GLN A 48 -2.68 -11.00 7.09
CA GLN A 48 -3.98 -11.64 7.26
C GLN A 48 -4.81 -11.63 5.98
N LYS A 49 -4.81 -10.50 5.24
CA LYS A 49 -5.48 -10.41 3.94
C LYS A 49 -4.84 -11.34 2.89
N ALA A 50 -3.54 -11.55 2.95
CA ALA A 50 -2.85 -12.49 2.08
C ALA A 50 -3.31 -13.93 2.37
N TYR A 51 -3.32 -14.33 3.64
CA TYR A 51 -3.80 -15.66 4.06
C TYR A 51 -5.27 -15.89 3.74
N ASN A 52 -6.14 -14.87 3.92
CA ASN A 52 -7.54 -14.96 3.54
C ASN A 52 -7.74 -15.17 2.02
N ARG A 53 -6.70 -14.91 1.22
CA ARG A 53 -6.66 -15.15 -0.23
C ARG A 53 -5.87 -16.42 -0.59
N ASN A 54 -5.55 -17.26 0.40
CA ASN A 54 -4.76 -18.48 0.26
C ASN A 54 -3.31 -18.26 -0.20
N PHE A 55 -2.75 -17.06 -0.06
CA PHE A 55 -1.31 -16.86 -0.25
C PHE A 55 -0.55 -17.42 0.94
N VAL A 56 0.54 -18.14 0.67
CA VAL A 56 1.40 -18.80 1.67
C VAL A 56 2.87 -18.62 1.30
N GLY A 57 3.75 -18.72 2.31
CA GLY A 57 5.21 -18.62 2.10
C GLY A 57 5.61 -17.33 1.39
N ASP A 58 6.33 -17.45 0.28
CA ASP A 58 6.83 -16.32 -0.50
C ASP A 58 5.70 -15.50 -1.14
N ASN A 59 4.60 -16.14 -1.55
CA ASN A 59 3.44 -15.46 -2.15
C ASN A 59 2.79 -14.46 -1.19
N THR A 60 2.89 -14.69 0.13
CA THR A 60 2.43 -13.73 1.14
C THR A 60 3.25 -12.44 1.06
N TRP A 61 4.56 -12.54 0.85
CA TRP A 61 5.45 -11.37 0.77
C TRP A 61 5.35 -10.67 -0.59
N GLU A 62 5.14 -11.41 -1.68
CA GLU A 62 4.79 -10.83 -2.98
C GLU A 62 3.51 -9.99 -2.89
N TYR A 63 2.47 -10.52 -2.24
CA TYR A 63 1.25 -9.76 -1.98
C TYR A 63 1.49 -8.48 -1.18
N VAL A 64 2.41 -8.49 -0.20
CA VAL A 64 2.78 -7.29 0.57
C VAL A 64 3.46 -6.25 -0.34
N ILE A 65 4.39 -6.68 -1.20
CA ILE A 65 5.08 -5.80 -2.15
C ILE A 65 4.07 -5.16 -3.12
N GLU A 66 3.20 -5.96 -3.73
CA GLU A 66 2.17 -5.44 -4.64
C GLU A 66 1.20 -4.51 -3.94
N SER A 67 0.76 -4.90 -2.73
CA SER A 67 -0.10 -4.05 -1.92
C SER A 67 0.56 -2.70 -1.72
N ALA A 68 1.88 -2.66 -1.52
CA ALA A 68 2.61 -1.43 -1.29
C ALA A 68 2.65 -0.49 -2.52
N GLN A 69 2.67 -1.07 -3.72
CA GLN A 69 2.72 -0.35 -4.99
C GLN A 69 1.32 -0.03 -5.56
N ARG A 70 0.26 -0.63 -5.00
CA ARG A 70 -1.11 -0.46 -5.49
C ARG A 70 -1.61 0.99 -5.32
N THR A 71 -2.07 1.56 -6.42
CA THR A 71 -2.79 2.84 -6.48
C THR A 71 -4.27 2.68 -6.14
N ARG A 72 -4.95 3.81 -5.92
CA ARG A 72 -6.42 3.83 -5.77
C ARG A 72 -7.05 4.02 -7.13
N LYS A 73 -7.83 3.04 -7.58
CA LYS A 73 -8.51 3.08 -8.88
C LYS A 73 -9.43 4.30 -9.03
N GLU A 74 -10.12 4.67 -7.96
CA GLU A 74 -10.99 5.85 -7.92
C GLU A 74 -10.21 7.14 -8.12
N VAL A 75 -9.01 7.25 -7.52
CA VAL A 75 -8.13 8.42 -7.69
C VAL A 75 -7.54 8.45 -9.09
N ASP A 76 -7.07 7.31 -9.61
CA ASP A 76 -6.58 7.23 -10.99
C ASP A 76 -7.70 7.61 -11.98
N ALA A 77 -8.95 7.17 -11.77
CA ALA A 77 -10.08 7.53 -12.60
C ALA A 77 -10.43 9.02 -12.53
N ALA A 78 -10.44 9.62 -11.33
CA ALA A 78 -10.70 11.05 -11.14
C ALA A 78 -9.65 11.95 -11.78
N LEU A 79 -8.42 11.44 -11.96
CA LEU A 79 -7.30 12.14 -12.59
C LEU A 79 -7.08 11.71 -14.05
N GLU A 80 -7.97 10.88 -14.62
CA GLU A 80 -7.87 10.33 -15.98
C GLU A 80 -6.53 9.63 -16.27
N LEU A 81 -5.93 9.02 -15.24
CA LEU A 81 -4.64 8.34 -15.34
C LEU A 81 -4.80 6.91 -15.84
N THR A 82 -4.23 6.62 -17.02
CA THR A 82 -4.09 5.26 -17.53
C THR A 82 -2.74 4.69 -17.09
N ARG A 83 -2.76 3.73 -16.17
CA ARG A 83 -1.55 3.03 -15.72
C ARG A 83 -1.26 1.85 -16.65
N ILE A 84 -0.04 1.78 -17.20
CA ILE A 84 0.46 0.58 -17.85
C ILE A 84 0.82 -0.39 -16.71
N ASN A 85 -0.01 -1.42 -16.50
CA ASN A 85 0.26 -2.42 -15.45
C ASN A 85 1.52 -3.22 -15.81
N HIS A 86 2.57 -3.07 -15.02
CA HIS A 86 3.79 -3.89 -15.09
C HIS A 86 3.84 -5.01 -14.04
N GLY A 87 2.78 -5.17 -13.24
CA GLY A 87 2.69 -6.21 -12.19
C GLY A 87 1.78 -7.38 -12.58
N PRO A 88 2.00 -8.58 -12.01
CA PRO A 88 1.14 -9.72 -12.26
C PRO A 88 -0.30 -9.44 -11.80
N LYS A 89 -1.27 -9.90 -12.59
CA LYS A 89 -2.69 -9.88 -12.22
C LYS A 89 -2.94 -11.06 -11.28
N LEU A 90 -3.06 -10.78 -9.98
CA LEU A 90 -3.64 -11.71 -8.99
C LEU A 90 -5.16 -11.54 -8.91
#